data_AF-A0A924HQX9-F1
#
_entry.id   AF-A0A924HQX9-F1
#
_cell.length_a   1.000
_cell.length_b   1.000
_cell.length_c   1.000
_cell.angle_alpha   90.00
_cell.angle_beta   90.00
_cell.angle_gamma   90.00
#
_symmetry.space_group_name_H-M   'P 1'
#
loop_
_entity.id
_entity.type
_entity.pdbx_description
1 polymer ?
#
loop_
_entity_poly.entity_id
_entity_poly.type
_entity_poly.pdbx_seq_one_letter_code
_entity_poly.pdbx_strand_id
1 'polypeptide(L)' 'MNTLKGKVAIITGASKGVGKATALLLAKQGMYLV' A
#
# COMPACT_ATOMS: atom_id res chain seq x y z
N MET A 1 -6.47 -12.94 -11.71
CA MET A 1 -6.64 -11.47 -11.67
C MET A 1 -6.00 -10.93 -10.41
N ASN A 2 -5.15 -9.90 -10.49
CA ASN A 2 -4.64 -9.23 -9.28
C ASN A 2 -5.69 -8.21 -8.82
N THR A 3 -6.51 -8.58 -7.82
CA THR A 3 -7.72 -7.85 -7.39
C THR A 3 -7.43 -6.48 -6.78
N LEU A 4 -6.18 -6.22 -6.42
CA LEU A 4 -5.73 -4.99 -5.78
C LEU A 4 -5.23 -3.94 -6.78
N LYS A 5 -4.85 -4.33 -8.01
CA LYS A 5 -4.27 -3.41 -8.98
C LYS A 5 -5.23 -2.25 -9.30
N GLY A 6 -4.72 -1.02 -9.21
CA GLY A 6 -5.45 0.21 -9.50
C GLY A 6 -6.38 0.71 -8.38
N LYS A 7 -6.49 -0.01 -7.26
CA LYS A 7 -7.23 0.46 -6.07
C LYS A 7 -6.40 1.45 -5.26
N VAL A 8 -7.08 2.28 -4.48
CA VAL A 8 -6.46 3.27 -3.58
C VAL A 8 -6.49 2.77 -2.13
N ALA A 9 -5.37 2.88 -1.42
CA ALA A 9 -5.28 2.65 0.02
C ALA A 9 -4.75 3.90 0.75
N ILE A 10 -5.44 4.29 1.82
CA ILE A 10 -4.99 5.36 2.73
C ILE A 10 -4.26 4.70 3.90
N ILE A 11 -3.02 5.10 4.17
CA ILE A 11 -2.19 4.47 5.21
C ILE A 11 -1.65 5.53 6.16
N THR A 12 -2.12 5.49 7.41
CA THR A 12 -1.55 6.31 8.48
C THR A 12 -0.30 5.67 9.06
N GLY A 13 0.65 6.48 9.56
CA GLY A 13 1.88 5.96 10.16
C GLY A 13 2.84 5.26 9.19
N ALA A 14 2.77 5.56 7.89
CA ALA A 14 3.60 4.91 6.86
C ALA A 14 5.10 5.28 6.88
N SER A 15 5.53 6.14 7.81
CA SER A 15 6.92 6.61 7.88
C SER A 15 7.92 5.55 8.39
N LYS A 16 7.48 4.58 9.20
CA LYS A 16 8.34 3.53 9.76
C LYS A 16 7.55 2.28 10.19
N GLY A 17 8.29 1.23 10.55
CA GLY A 17 7.73 0.00 11.11
C GLY A 17 6.68 -0.64 10.20
N VAL A 18 5.58 -1.09 10.81
CA VAL A 18 4.50 -1.81 10.13
C VAL A 18 3.84 -0.97 9.04
N GLY A 19 3.56 0.32 9.29
CA GLY A 19 2.95 1.19 8.29
C GLY A 19 3.77 1.27 7.01
N LYS A 20 5.10 1.43 7.13
CA LYS A 20 6.02 1.43 5.98
C LYS A 20 6.04 0.10 5.24
N ALA A 21 6.11 -1.01 5.97
CA ALA A 21 6.12 -2.34 5.36
C ALA A 21 4.82 -2.62 4.59
N THR A 22 3.67 -2.25 5.17
CA THR A 22 2.36 -2.37 4.53
C THR A 22 2.26 -1.53 3.27
N ALA A 23 2.68 -0.26 3.31
CA ALA A 23 2.72 0.60 2.13
C ALA A 23 3.55 -0.01 1.00
N LEU A 24 4.76 -0.50 1.30
CA LEU A 24 5.64 -1.11 0.29
C LEU A 24 5.02 -2.38 -0.32
N LEU A 25 4.35 -3.22 0.48
CA LEU A 25 3.69 -4.42 -0.03
C LEU A 25 2.53 -4.06 -0.96
N LEU A 26 1.66 -3.12 -0.56
CA LEU A 26 0.50 -2.73 -1.35
C LEU A 26 0.89 -2.02 -2.65
N ALA A 27 1.94 -1.20 -2.63
CA ALA A 27 2.52 -0.63 -3.85
C ALA A 27 2.99 -1.71 -4.83
N LYS A 28 3.67 -2.76 -4.34
CA LYS A 28 4.09 -3.91 -5.17
C LYS A 28 2.91 -4.67 -5.78
N GLN A 29 1.76 -4.67 -5.11
CA GLN A 29 0.52 -5.23 -5.65
C GLN A 29 -0.19 -4.30 -6.66
N GLY A 30 0.39 -3.13 -6.96
CA GLY A 30 -0.12 -2.20 -7.96
C GLY A 30 -1.22 -1.27 -7.45
N MET A 31 -1.29 -1.05 -6.13
CA MET A 31 -2.19 -0.06 -5.54
C MET A 31 -1.58 1.34 -5.58
N TYR A 32 -2.45 2.34 -5.63
CA TYR A 32 -2.12 3.73 -5.36
C TYR A 32 -2.25 4.00 -3.86
N LEU A 33 -1.31 4.74 -3.29
CA LEU A 33 -1.23 4.98 -1.85
C LEU A 33 -1.38 6.47 -1.56
N VAL A 34 -2.08 6.77 -0.46
CA VAL A 34 -2.28 8.12 0.09
C VAL A 34 -1.91 8.13 1.55
#